data_AF-A0A389MME5-F1
#
_entry.id   AF-A0A389MME5-F1
#
_cell.length_a   1.000
_cell.length_b   1.000
_cell.length_c   1.000
_cell.angle_alpha   90.00
_cell.angle_beta   90.00
_cell.angle_gamma   90.00
#
_symmetry.space_group_name_H-M   'P 1'
#
loop_
_entity.id
_entity.type
_entity.pdbx_description
1 polymer ?
#
loop_
_entity_poly.entity_id
_entity_poly.type
_entity_poly.pdbx_seq_one_letter_code
_entity_poly.pdbx_strand_id
1 'polypeptide(L)'
;MVEHARIVARRVELGISQAELARRVGISQPAIVEIEKGRVQSTRYVNEIARALDLQPYEIDPKFGRSAPGLPITVDSPTEVPLFNLLIREGQAELSAMPFSHIARPTALHQVWGAYAVMLGDETMSPEFEPGDTLHVNPHLPTLPGYSYLFREAEDSLGAMVRRLVSMDDSNWVVRAWRKMVDGEKDARIKRTGWPMAHRIVGKTSRG
;
A
#
# COMPACT_ATOMS: atom_id res chain seq x y z
N MET A 1 -14.88 -2.69 11.04
CA MET A 1 -16.01 -1.86 11.53
C MET A 1 -15.73 -0.47 11.04
N VAL A 2 -16.74 0.25 10.54
CA VAL A 2 -16.53 1.62 10.05
C VAL A 2 -16.24 2.57 11.21
N GLU A 3 -15.13 3.28 11.13
CA GLU A 3 -14.66 4.31 12.06
C GLU A 3 -15.46 5.61 11.89
N HIS A 4 -16.75 5.57 12.24
CA HIS A 4 -17.69 6.68 12.05
C HIS A 4 -17.24 7.97 12.74
N ALA A 5 -16.56 7.86 13.90
CA ALA A 5 -16.03 9.02 14.61
C ALA A 5 -14.96 9.78 13.81
N ARG A 6 -14.14 9.05 13.03
CA ARG A 6 -13.10 9.64 12.16
C ARG A 6 -13.71 10.42 11.00
N ILE A 7 -14.77 9.88 10.40
CA ILE A 7 -15.55 10.54 9.33
C ILE A 7 -16.12 11.88 9.84
N VAL A 8 -16.75 11.88 11.01
CA VAL A 8 -17.34 13.09 11.62
C VAL A 8 -16.27 14.14 11.90
N ALA A 9 -15.18 13.76 12.56
CA ALA A 9 -14.10 14.67 12.92
C ALA A 9 -13.52 15.36 11.67
N ARG A 10 -13.18 14.57 10.64
CA ARG A 10 -12.58 15.11 9.42
C ARG A 10 -13.54 16.00 8.62
N ARG A 11 -14.82 15.64 8.57
CA ARG A 11 -15.85 16.47 7.93
C ARG A 11 -15.92 17.86 8.58
N VAL A 12 -15.85 17.92 9.92
CA VAL A 12 -15.86 19.17 10.68
C VAL A 12 -14.58 19.98 10.45
N GLU A 13 -13.41 19.34 10.43
CA GLU A 13 -12.13 20.00 10.10
C GLU A 13 -12.13 20.63 8.70
N LEU A 14 -12.75 19.97 7.72
CA LEU A 14 -12.90 20.50 6.36
C LEU A 14 -14.00 21.56 6.23
N GLY A 15 -14.77 21.82 7.30
CA GLY A 15 -15.84 22.81 7.31
C GLY A 15 -17.03 22.47 6.41
N ILE A 16 -17.21 21.21 6.01
CA ILE A 16 -18.28 20.79 5.09
C ILE A 16 -19.50 20.20 5.83
N SER A 17 -20.68 20.43 5.27
CA SER A 17 -21.93 19.86 5.82
C SER A 17 -22.10 18.39 5.44
N GLN A 18 -22.98 17.66 6.14
CA GLN A 18 -23.33 16.28 5.78
C GLN A 18 -23.95 16.18 4.39
N ALA A 19 -24.71 17.20 3.96
CA ALA A 19 -25.27 17.27 2.62
C ALA A 19 -24.17 17.43 1.55
N GLU A 20 -23.16 18.26 1.84
CA GLU A 20 -22.02 18.45 0.94
C GLU A 20 -21.15 17.20 0.86
N LEU A 21 -20.90 16.52 1.98
CA LEU A 21 -20.22 15.22 1.97
C LEU A 21 -20.99 14.19 1.12
N ALA A 22 -22.31 14.10 1.31
CA ALA A 22 -23.16 13.20 0.53
C ALA A 22 -23.07 13.49 -0.98
N ARG A 23 -23.08 14.77 -1.37
CA ARG A 23 -22.90 15.21 -2.75
C ARG A 23 -21.53 14.82 -3.32
N ARG A 24 -20.45 14.97 -2.55
CA ARG A 24 -19.08 14.59 -2.97
C ARG A 24 -18.90 13.07 -3.13
N VAL A 25 -19.56 12.30 -2.26
CA VAL A 25 -19.54 10.82 -2.29
C VAL A 25 -20.48 10.27 -3.37
N GLY A 26 -21.51 11.02 -3.75
CA GLY A 26 -22.52 10.59 -4.73
C GLY A 26 -23.65 9.74 -4.13
N ILE A 27 -23.97 9.96 -2.85
CA ILE A 27 -25.04 9.24 -2.13
C ILE A 27 -26.02 10.21 -1.46
N SER A 28 -27.10 9.70 -0.89
CA SER A 28 -28.09 10.52 -0.20
C SER A 28 -27.57 11.03 1.16
N GLN A 29 -27.98 12.24 1.56
CA GLN A 29 -27.64 12.80 2.87
C GLN A 29 -28.06 11.89 4.04
N PRO A 30 -29.25 11.25 4.06
CA PRO A 30 -29.60 10.29 5.11
C PRO A 30 -28.65 9.10 5.20
N ALA A 31 -28.08 8.63 4.09
CA ALA A 31 -27.10 7.54 4.11
C ALA A 31 -25.81 7.96 4.84
N ILE A 32 -25.32 9.18 4.61
CA ILE A 32 -24.19 9.73 5.37
C ILE A 32 -24.53 9.84 6.86
N VAL A 33 -25.75 10.28 7.20
CA VAL A 33 -26.20 10.38 8.61
C VAL A 33 -26.18 9.02 9.31
N GLU A 34 -26.67 7.95 8.68
CA GLU A 34 -26.67 6.62 9.30
C GLU A 34 -25.25 6.04 9.44
N ILE A 35 -24.34 6.39 8.51
CA ILE A 35 -22.91 6.07 8.61
C ILE A 35 -22.27 6.81 9.79
N GLU A 36 -22.45 8.14 9.89
CA GLU A 36 -21.87 8.96 10.98
C GLU A 36 -22.41 8.58 12.37
N LYS A 37 -23.65 8.07 12.45
CA LYS A 37 -24.27 7.56 13.69
C LYS A 37 -23.78 6.16 14.09
N GLY A 38 -22.93 5.52 13.30
CA GLY A 38 -22.43 4.16 13.58
C GLY A 38 -23.47 3.05 13.40
N ARG A 39 -24.60 3.33 12.74
CA ARG A 39 -25.63 2.32 12.44
C ARG A 39 -25.23 1.42 11.26
N VAL A 40 -24.25 1.84 10.48
CA VAL A 40 -23.67 1.09 9.36
C VAL A 40 -22.32 0.52 9.77
N GLN A 41 -22.25 -0.80 9.90
CA GLN A 41 -21.04 -1.52 10.32
C GLN A 41 -20.02 -1.70 9.18
N SER A 42 -20.49 -1.71 7.93
CA SER A 42 -19.67 -1.75 6.72
C SER A 42 -20.38 -1.04 5.57
N THR A 43 -19.63 -0.39 4.70
CA THR A 43 -20.16 0.31 3.52
C THR A 43 -19.32 -0.01 2.30
N ARG A 44 -19.94 0.02 1.11
CA ARG A 44 -19.23 -0.08 -0.17
C ARG A 44 -18.56 1.23 -0.59
N TYR A 45 -18.98 2.35 0.02
CA TYR A 45 -18.55 3.69 -0.35
C TYR A 45 -17.28 4.17 0.36
N VAL A 46 -16.49 3.25 0.94
CA VAL A 46 -15.32 3.63 1.76
C VAL A 46 -14.31 4.43 0.93
N ASN A 47 -14.07 4.05 -0.32
CA ASN A 47 -13.11 4.74 -1.18
C ASN A 47 -13.60 6.14 -1.58
N GLU A 48 -14.90 6.29 -1.82
CA GLU A 48 -15.53 7.56 -2.19
C GLU A 48 -15.59 8.52 -1.00
N ILE A 49 -15.86 8.01 0.20
CA ILE A 49 -15.81 8.77 1.46
C ILE A 49 -14.37 9.17 1.77
N ALA A 50 -13.41 8.25 1.65
CA ALA A 50 -11.98 8.51 1.79
C ALA A 50 -11.54 9.67 0.90
N ARG A 51 -11.88 9.61 -0.40
CA ARG A 51 -11.59 10.66 -1.36
C ARG A 51 -12.27 11.99 -1.03
N ALA A 52 -13.53 11.97 -0.60
CA ALA A 52 -14.29 13.19 -0.29
C ALA A 52 -13.76 13.93 0.96
N LEU A 53 -13.13 13.19 1.89
CA LEU A 53 -12.63 13.68 3.17
C LEU A 53 -11.10 13.79 3.23
N ASP A 54 -10.40 13.48 2.14
CA ASP A 54 -8.93 13.45 2.12
C ASP A 54 -8.37 12.55 3.25
N LEU A 55 -8.92 11.33 3.32
CA LEU A 55 -8.52 10.27 4.25
C LEU A 55 -8.05 9.04 3.46
N GLN A 56 -7.34 8.15 4.13
CA GLN A 56 -7.04 6.82 3.61
C GLN A 56 -8.19 5.84 3.91
N PRO A 57 -8.48 4.85 3.04
CA PRO A 57 -9.55 3.87 3.26
C PRO A 57 -9.46 3.12 4.60
N TYR A 58 -8.24 2.86 5.09
CA TYR A 58 -8.01 2.20 6.37
C TYR A 58 -8.40 3.04 7.60
N GLU A 59 -8.39 4.36 7.46
CA GLU A 59 -8.83 5.29 8.51
C GLU A 59 -10.36 5.28 8.67
N ILE A 60 -11.06 4.72 7.68
CA ILE A 60 -12.51 4.61 7.65
C ILE A 60 -12.97 3.20 7.96
N ASP A 61 -12.31 2.18 7.43
CA ASP A 61 -12.63 0.78 7.75
C ASP A 61 -11.31 -0.02 7.79
N PRO A 62 -10.85 -0.49 8.96
CA PRO A 62 -9.56 -1.16 9.14
C PRO A 62 -9.37 -2.43 8.29
N LYS A 63 -10.44 -2.95 7.67
CA LYS A 63 -10.35 -4.06 6.72
C LYS A 63 -9.58 -3.68 5.44
N PHE A 64 -9.55 -2.40 5.08
CA PHE A 64 -8.62 -1.88 4.08
C PHE A 64 -7.32 -1.65 4.85
N GLY A 65 -6.27 -2.42 4.56
CA GLY A 65 -5.02 -2.34 5.34
C GLY A 65 -4.41 -0.93 5.33
N ARG A 66 -3.57 -0.62 6.33
CA ARG A 66 -2.82 0.65 6.38
C ARG A 66 -1.87 0.74 5.18
N SER A 67 -2.15 1.64 4.23
CA SER A 67 -1.11 2.17 3.33
C SER A 67 -0.19 3.04 4.17
N ALA A 68 1.13 2.87 4.02
CA ALA A 68 2.13 3.57 4.83
C ALA A 68 1.99 5.08 4.64
N PRO A 69 1.81 5.85 5.72
CA PRO A 69 2.53 7.11 5.83
C PRO A 69 4.02 6.80 6.03
N GLY A 70 4.95 7.70 5.71
CA GLY A 70 6.40 7.46 5.91
C GLY A 70 7.23 7.21 4.65
N LEU A 71 6.69 7.44 3.46
CA LEU A 71 7.50 8.08 2.43
C LEU A 71 7.10 9.56 2.44
N PRO A 72 8.01 10.53 2.39
CA PRO A 72 7.61 11.88 2.06
C PRO A 72 6.83 11.78 0.76
N ILE A 73 5.54 12.11 0.81
CA ILE A 73 4.72 12.28 -0.37
C ILE A 73 5.34 13.50 -1.08
N THR A 74 6.38 13.25 -1.86
CA THR A 74 6.87 14.18 -2.86
C THR A 74 5.71 14.34 -3.82
N VAL A 75 5.02 15.48 -3.70
CA VAL A 75 3.92 16.00 -4.52
C VAL A 75 3.48 14.98 -5.57
N ASP A 76 2.49 14.17 -5.22
CA ASP A 76 2.02 13.09 -6.07
C ASP A 76 1.66 13.65 -7.45
N SER A 77 2.45 13.25 -8.44
CA SER A 77 2.44 13.83 -9.77
C SER A 77 1.51 13.02 -10.67
N PRO A 78 0.60 13.64 -11.43
CA PRO A 78 -0.26 12.90 -12.36
C PRO A 78 0.54 12.19 -13.46
N THR A 79 1.77 12.62 -13.73
CA THR A 79 2.60 12.12 -14.83
C THR A 79 3.81 11.31 -14.39
N GLU A 80 4.20 11.40 -13.12
CA GLU A 80 5.41 10.74 -12.60
C GLU A 80 5.13 10.02 -11.28
N VAL A 81 5.98 9.05 -10.96
CA VAL A 81 6.00 8.40 -9.64
C VAL A 81 7.42 8.45 -9.08
N PRO A 82 7.57 8.62 -7.76
CA PRO A 82 8.88 8.59 -7.11
C PRO A 82 9.52 7.20 -7.24
N LEU A 83 10.83 7.18 -7.47
CA LEU A 83 11.64 5.97 -7.59
C LEU A 83 12.59 5.84 -6.39
N PHE A 84 12.43 4.74 -5.66
CA PHE A 84 13.24 4.35 -4.51
C PHE A 84 14.20 3.23 -4.87
N ASN A 85 15.23 3.04 -4.04
CA ASN A 85 16.12 1.88 -4.13
C ASN A 85 15.81 0.88 -3.03
N LEU A 86 15.80 -0.41 -3.37
CA LEU A 86 15.93 -1.48 -2.39
C LEU A 86 17.41 -1.87 -2.30
N LEU A 87 18.06 -1.46 -1.22
CA LEU A 87 19.48 -1.65 -0.97
C LEU A 87 19.69 -2.85 -0.04
N ILE A 88 20.82 -3.53 -0.17
CA ILE A 88 21.24 -4.54 0.81
C ILE A 88 22.27 -3.90 1.74
N ARG A 89 21.95 -3.83 3.04
CA ARG A 89 22.84 -3.32 4.10
C ARG A 89 22.92 -4.36 5.20
N GLU A 90 24.13 -4.73 5.58
CA GLU A 90 24.38 -5.74 6.63
C GLU A 90 23.62 -7.07 6.41
N GLY A 91 23.39 -7.44 5.15
CA GLY A 91 22.67 -8.66 4.77
C GLY A 91 21.14 -8.55 4.83
N GLN A 92 20.59 -7.37 5.14
CA GLN A 92 19.16 -7.09 5.15
C GLN A 92 18.79 -6.13 4.01
N ALA A 93 17.60 -6.30 3.47
CA ALA A 93 17.06 -5.40 2.45
C ALA A 93 16.39 -4.19 3.11
N GLU A 94 16.77 -2.99 2.65
CA GLU A 94 16.29 -1.70 3.12
C GLU A 94 15.80 -0.86 1.95
N LEU A 95 14.59 -0.31 2.06
CA LEU A 95 14.08 0.70 1.16
C LEU A 95 14.71 2.06 1.49
N SER A 96 15.16 2.82 0.48
CA SER A 96 15.70 4.15 0.70
C SER A 96 14.69 5.09 1.36
N ALA A 97 15.14 5.89 2.33
CA ALA A 97 14.28 6.84 3.06
C ALA A 97 13.68 7.93 2.15
N MET A 98 14.42 8.34 1.12
CA MET A 98 14.02 9.33 0.13
C MET A 98 14.05 8.70 -1.27
N PRO A 99 13.21 9.19 -2.21
CA PRO A 99 13.34 8.80 -3.61
C PRO A 99 14.65 9.37 -4.16
N PHE A 100 15.37 8.58 -4.98
CA PHE A 100 16.58 9.06 -5.64
C PHE A 100 16.28 9.71 -6.99
N SER A 101 15.14 9.38 -7.59
CA SER A 101 14.68 9.93 -8.87
C SER A 101 13.16 9.84 -9.01
N HIS A 102 12.63 10.24 -10.15
CA HIS A 102 11.24 10.04 -10.58
C HIS A 102 11.25 9.36 -11.94
N ILE A 103 10.22 8.56 -12.21
CA ILE A 103 9.98 7.96 -13.53
C ILE A 103 8.62 8.38 -14.06
N ALA A 104 8.45 8.34 -15.38
CA ALA A 104 7.14 8.46 -16.00
C ALA A 104 6.18 7.44 -15.38
N ARG A 105 4.99 7.90 -15.02
CA ARG A 105 3.98 7.08 -14.35
C ARG A 105 3.57 5.93 -15.28
N PRO A 106 3.84 4.68 -14.89
CA PRO A 106 3.44 3.52 -15.68
C PRO A 106 1.92 3.47 -15.84
N THR A 107 1.44 2.96 -16.96
CA THR A 107 0.00 2.88 -17.24
C THR A 107 -0.78 2.13 -16.15
N ALA A 108 -0.18 1.09 -15.55
CA ALA A 108 -0.77 0.34 -14.44
C ALA A 108 -0.96 1.15 -13.14
N LEU A 109 -0.32 2.33 -13.04
CA LEU A 109 -0.37 3.23 -11.89
C LEU A 109 -1.10 4.55 -12.21
N HIS A 110 -1.76 4.66 -13.36
CA HIS A 110 -2.59 5.81 -13.68
C HIS A 110 -3.66 6.02 -12.60
N GLN A 111 -3.79 7.27 -12.12
CA GLN A 111 -4.75 7.67 -11.08
C GLN A 111 -4.59 6.94 -9.73
N VAL A 112 -3.51 6.19 -9.53
CA VAL A 112 -3.19 5.57 -8.25
C VAL A 112 -2.36 6.56 -7.44
N TRP A 113 -3.03 7.31 -6.57
CA TRP A 113 -2.34 8.25 -5.69
C TRP A 113 -1.46 7.50 -4.69
N GLY A 114 -0.29 8.03 -4.35
CA GLY A 114 0.71 7.38 -3.49
C GLY A 114 1.40 6.19 -4.14
N ALA A 115 1.20 5.94 -5.44
CA ALA A 115 1.97 4.95 -6.17
C ALA A 115 3.44 5.35 -6.27
N TYR A 116 4.32 4.36 -6.27
CA TYR A 116 5.75 4.56 -6.34
C TYR A 116 6.43 3.40 -7.07
N ALA A 117 7.69 3.59 -7.40
CA ALA A 117 8.52 2.58 -8.01
C ALA A 117 9.70 2.23 -7.11
N VAL A 118 10.17 0.99 -7.20
CA VAL A 118 11.34 0.50 -6.46
C VAL A 118 12.29 -0.20 -7.41
N MET A 119 13.53 0.26 -7.48
CA MET A 119 14.60 -0.46 -8.17
C MET A 119 15.12 -1.58 -7.27
N LEU A 120 15.10 -2.81 -7.77
CA LEU A 120 15.51 -4.00 -7.01
C LEU A 120 17.04 -4.12 -6.97
N GLY A 121 17.62 -4.26 -5.78
CA GLY A 121 19.08 -4.39 -5.61
C GLY A 121 19.57 -5.83 -5.38
N ASP A 122 18.69 -6.81 -5.29
CA ASP A 122 19.04 -8.19 -4.92
C ASP A 122 18.52 -9.26 -5.91
N GLU A 123 19.11 -10.46 -5.83
CA GLU A 123 18.79 -11.61 -6.67
C GLU A 123 17.71 -12.53 -6.08
N THR A 124 17.13 -12.20 -4.93
CA THR A 124 16.28 -13.14 -4.15
C THR A 124 15.02 -13.56 -4.90
N MET A 125 14.56 -12.72 -5.84
CA MET A 125 13.36 -12.93 -6.63
C MET A 125 13.63 -13.34 -8.09
N SER A 126 14.89 -13.62 -8.46
CA SER A 126 15.23 -14.06 -9.82
C SER A 126 14.75 -15.49 -10.09
N PRO A 127 14.12 -15.81 -11.25
CA PRO A 127 13.98 -14.95 -12.45
C PRO A 127 12.71 -14.08 -12.53
N GLU A 128 11.82 -14.08 -11.53
CA GLU A 128 10.59 -13.25 -11.60
C GLU A 128 10.94 -11.76 -11.65
N PHE A 129 11.85 -11.34 -10.75
CA PHE A 129 12.45 -10.01 -10.72
C PHE A 129 13.96 -10.14 -10.60
N GLU A 130 14.66 -9.40 -11.44
CA GLU A 130 16.13 -9.42 -11.50
C GLU A 130 16.70 -8.14 -10.87
N PRO A 131 17.95 -8.17 -10.37
CA PRO A 131 18.63 -6.95 -9.94
C PRO A 131 18.62 -5.89 -11.05
N GLY A 132 18.26 -4.66 -10.69
CA GLY A 132 18.09 -3.54 -11.62
C GLY A 132 16.69 -3.42 -12.23
N ASP A 133 15.81 -4.42 -12.09
CA ASP A 133 14.42 -4.27 -12.49
C ASP A 133 13.75 -3.16 -11.65
N THR A 134 12.94 -2.33 -12.32
CA THR A 134 12.11 -1.32 -11.66
C THR A 134 10.72 -1.88 -11.44
N LEU A 135 10.33 -2.05 -10.18
CA LEU A 135 9.05 -2.60 -9.75
C LEU A 135 8.04 -1.49 -9.57
N HIS A 136 6.85 -1.65 -10.17
CA HIS A 136 5.75 -0.68 -10.06
C HIS A 136 4.82 -1.08 -8.92
N VAL A 137 4.67 -0.22 -7.92
CA VAL A 137 4.01 -0.57 -6.66
C VAL A 137 2.71 0.22 -6.48
N ASN A 138 1.62 -0.51 -6.25
CA ASN A 138 0.33 0.03 -5.85
C ASN A 138 0.08 -0.33 -4.38
N PRO A 139 0.11 0.66 -3.46
CA PRO A 139 -0.03 0.40 -2.03
C PRO A 139 -1.47 0.11 -1.58
N HIS A 140 -2.47 0.43 -2.41
CA HIS A 140 -3.88 0.42 -1.99
C HIS A 140 -4.65 -0.86 -2.35
N LEU A 141 -4.02 -1.77 -3.10
CA LEU A 141 -4.68 -3.01 -3.50
C LEU A 141 -4.75 -3.99 -2.33
N PRO A 142 -5.86 -4.75 -2.19
CA PRO A 142 -5.98 -5.76 -1.15
C PRO A 142 -4.87 -6.81 -1.28
N THR A 143 -4.51 -7.49 -0.20
CA THR A 143 -3.58 -8.62 -0.28
C THR A 143 -4.30 -9.87 -0.78
N LEU A 144 -3.75 -10.49 -1.82
CA LEU A 144 -4.23 -11.75 -2.42
C LEU A 144 -3.05 -12.70 -2.63
N PRO A 145 -3.19 -13.99 -2.28
CA PRO A 145 -2.22 -15.02 -2.64
C PRO A 145 -1.94 -15.08 -4.14
N GLY A 146 -0.75 -15.52 -4.49
CA GLY A 146 -0.30 -15.67 -5.88
C GLY A 146 0.28 -14.40 -6.51
N TYR A 147 0.23 -13.24 -5.84
CA TYR A 147 0.86 -11.99 -6.29
C TYR A 147 2.16 -11.69 -5.52
N SER A 148 2.98 -10.81 -6.09
CA SER A 148 4.20 -10.33 -5.46
C SER A 148 4.00 -8.96 -4.82
N TYR A 149 4.66 -8.78 -3.67
CA TYR A 149 4.50 -7.60 -2.83
C TYR A 149 5.86 -7.10 -2.35
N LEU A 150 5.92 -5.80 -2.11
CA LEU A 150 6.91 -5.18 -1.23
C LEU A 150 6.36 -5.23 0.20
N PHE A 151 6.97 -6.03 1.06
CA PHE A 151 6.68 -6.08 2.49
C PHE A 151 7.53 -5.05 3.22
N ARG A 152 6.97 -4.38 4.25
CA ARG A 152 7.70 -3.43 5.10
C ARG A 152 7.55 -3.75 6.59
N GLU A 153 8.59 -3.50 7.36
CA GLU A 153 8.70 -3.86 8.77
C GLU A 153 7.92 -2.91 9.70
N ALA A 154 8.06 -1.60 9.50
CA ALA A 154 7.36 -0.56 10.24
C ALA A 154 7.39 0.75 9.45
N GLU A 155 6.63 1.74 9.92
CA GLU A 155 6.55 3.06 9.29
C GLU A 155 7.91 3.79 9.31
N ASP A 156 8.57 3.77 10.46
CA ASP A 156 9.87 4.40 10.70
C ASP A 156 11.07 3.48 10.39
N SER A 157 10.81 2.24 9.94
CA SER A 157 11.87 1.30 9.53
C SER A 157 12.07 1.35 8.02
N LEU A 158 13.33 1.29 7.61
CA LEU A 158 13.70 1.09 6.21
C LEU A 158 13.60 -0.39 5.81
N GLY A 159 13.43 -1.31 6.76
CA GLY A 159 13.31 -2.75 6.53
C GLY A 159 12.22 -3.07 5.50
N ALA A 160 12.63 -3.63 4.36
CA ALA A 160 11.74 -3.98 3.27
C ALA A 160 12.20 -5.25 2.56
N MET A 161 11.26 -6.02 2.01
CA MET A 161 11.61 -7.18 1.19
C MET A 161 10.59 -7.39 0.07
N VAL A 162 11.05 -7.92 -1.07
CA VAL A 162 10.17 -8.33 -2.16
C VAL A 162 9.95 -9.82 -2.09
N ARG A 163 8.69 -10.27 -1.97
CA ARG A 163 8.35 -11.70 -1.96
C ARG A 163 7.05 -11.96 -2.69
N ARG A 164 6.87 -13.18 -3.16
CA ARG A 164 5.54 -13.65 -3.59
C ARG A 164 4.76 -14.15 -2.40
N LEU A 165 3.51 -13.73 -2.29
CA LEU A 165 2.62 -14.22 -1.26
C LEU A 165 2.03 -15.57 -1.67
N VAL A 166 2.24 -16.61 -0.87
CA VAL A 166 1.72 -17.98 -1.10
C VAL A 166 0.38 -18.18 -0.40
N SER A 167 0.28 -17.76 0.86
CA SER A 167 -0.96 -17.77 1.65
C SER A 167 -0.86 -16.78 2.80
N MET A 168 -1.98 -16.49 3.47
CA MET A 168 -2.00 -15.64 4.66
C MET A 168 -3.05 -16.14 5.65
N ASP A 169 -2.82 -15.82 6.93
CA ASP A 169 -3.82 -15.87 7.98
C ASP A 169 -3.82 -14.54 8.77
N ASP A 170 -4.58 -14.48 9.85
CA ASP A 170 -4.71 -13.27 10.66
C ASP A 170 -3.39 -12.84 11.32
N SER A 171 -2.42 -13.75 11.46
CA SER A 171 -1.16 -13.50 12.17
C SER A 171 0.09 -13.62 11.30
N ASN A 172 0.02 -14.30 10.15
CA ASN A 172 1.19 -14.68 9.37
C ASN A 172 1.00 -14.49 7.87
N TRP A 173 2.10 -14.15 7.22
CA TRP A 173 2.29 -14.31 5.78
C TRP A 173 3.09 -15.59 5.53
N VAL A 174 2.68 -16.38 4.54
CA VAL A 174 3.55 -17.38 3.93
C VAL A 174 4.05 -16.79 2.62
N VAL A 175 5.36 -16.55 2.56
CA VAL A 175 5.99 -15.81 1.47
C VAL A 175 7.04 -16.68 0.80
N ARG A 176 7.24 -16.47 -0.51
CA ARG A 176 8.21 -17.21 -1.32
C ARG A 176 9.30 -16.30 -1.86
N ALA A 177 10.53 -16.79 -1.80
CA ALA A 177 11.68 -16.32 -2.57
C ALA A 177 12.03 -17.35 -3.67
N TRP A 178 12.61 -16.90 -4.78
CA TRP A 178 12.88 -17.77 -5.93
C TRP A 178 14.25 -18.42 -5.80
N ARG A 179 15.24 -17.64 -5.35
CA ARG A 179 16.53 -18.15 -4.90
C ARG A 179 16.41 -18.69 -3.47
N LYS A 180 17.11 -19.79 -3.23
CA LYS A 180 17.10 -20.48 -1.94
C LYS A 180 17.57 -19.51 -0.85
N MET A 181 16.74 -19.32 0.17
CA MET A 181 17.22 -18.89 1.47
C MET A 181 18.05 -20.06 2.04
N VAL A 182 19.04 -19.75 2.89
CA VAL A 182 20.20 -20.58 3.23
C VAL A 182 19.91 -22.05 3.61
N ASP A 183 18.67 -22.42 3.97
CA ASP A 183 18.25 -23.79 4.35
C ASP A 183 17.37 -24.55 3.33
N GLY A 184 17.29 -24.09 2.08
CA GLY A 184 16.70 -24.88 0.99
C GLY A 184 15.18 -24.81 0.83
N GLU A 185 14.47 -24.22 1.79
CA GLU A 185 13.05 -23.87 1.62
C GLU A 185 12.91 -22.54 0.86
N LYS A 186 12.06 -22.55 -0.16
CA LYS A 186 11.68 -21.34 -0.90
C LYS A 186 10.61 -20.52 -0.18
N ASP A 187 9.87 -21.16 0.71
CA ASP A 187 8.75 -20.59 1.42
C ASP A 187 9.17 -20.30 2.86
N ALA A 188 8.79 -19.14 3.37
CA ALA A 188 9.04 -18.73 4.74
C ALA A 188 7.76 -18.21 5.36
N ARG A 189 7.56 -18.51 6.65
CA ARG A 189 6.46 -17.97 7.45
C ARG A 189 6.96 -16.76 8.22
N ILE A 190 6.40 -15.58 7.96
CA ILE A 190 6.76 -14.33 8.63
C ILE A 190 5.54 -13.75 9.36
N LYS A 191 5.78 -13.07 10.50
CA LYS A 191 4.71 -12.50 11.34
C LYS A 191 4.22 -11.17 10.77
N ARG A 192 2.90 -10.98 10.73
CA ARG A 192 2.26 -9.72 10.34
C ARG A 192 2.59 -8.58 11.31
N THR A 193 2.87 -8.89 12.57
CA THR A 193 3.27 -7.87 13.56
C THR A 193 4.63 -7.24 13.25
N GLY A 194 5.55 -8.01 12.66
CA GLY A 194 6.87 -7.52 12.24
C GLY A 194 6.91 -7.10 10.77
N TRP A 195 5.86 -7.40 10.00
CA TRP A 195 5.74 -7.03 8.58
C TRP A 195 4.28 -6.63 8.31
N PRO A 196 3.79 -5.51 8.89
CA PRO A 196 2.38 -5.17 8.87
C PRO A 196 1.89 -4.75 7.48
N MET A 197 2.81 -4.47 6.56
CA MET A 197 2.53 -3.85 5.28
C MET A 197 2.91 -4.76 4.12
N ALA A 198 2.05 -4.80 3.10
CA ALA A 198 2.30 -5.52 1.86
C ALA A 198 1.72 -4.72 0.70
N HIS A 199 2.58 -3.97 -0.01
CA HIS A 199 2.17 -3.18 -1.17
C HIS A 199 2.32 -3.99 -2.45
N ARG A 200 1.27 -4.06 -3.27
CA ARG A 200 1.23 -4.97 -4.41
C ARG A 200 2.11 -4.46 -5.54
N ILE A 201 2.96 -5.33 -6.07
CA ILE A 201 3.69 -5.09 -7.31
C ILE A 201 2.76 -5.41 -8.47
N VAL A 202 2.45 -4.40 -9.28
CA VAL A 202 1.49 -4.50 -10.41
C VAL A 202 2.15 -4.60 -11.77
N GLY A 203 3.47 -4.44 -11.83
CA GLY A 203 4.25 -4.56 -13.05
C GLY A 203 5.73 -4.33 -12.80
N LYS A 204 6.52 -4.46 -13.87
CA LYS A 204 7.94 -4.13 -13.86
C LYS A 204 8.37 -3.49 -15.18
N THR A 205 9.46 -2.75 -15.12
CA THR A 205 10.28 -2.39 -16.26
C THR A 205 11.62 -3.10 -16.08
N SER A 206 11.98 -3.96 -17.05
CA SER A 206 13.24 -4.70 -16.99
C SER A 206 14.44 -3.76 -17.06
N ARG A 207 15.56 -4.17 -16.45
CA ARG A 207 16.85 -3.53 -16.73
C ARG A 207 17.12 -3.49 -18.24
N GLY A 208 17.64 -2.36 -18.72
CA GLY A 208 18.02 -2.17 -20.13
C GLY A 208 19.09 -3.15 -20.60
#